data_AF-X8APN9-F1
#
_entry.id   AF-X8APN9-F1
#
_cell.length_a   1.000
_cell.length_b   1.000
_cell.length_c   1.000
_cell.angle_alpha   90.00
_cell.angle_beta   90.00
_cell.angle_gamma   90.00
#
_symmetry.space_group_name_H-M   'P 1'
#
loop_
_entity.id
_entity.type
_entity.pdbx_description
1 polymer ?
#
loop_
_entity_poly.entity_id
_entity_poly.type
_entity_poly.pdbx_seq_one_letter_code
_entity_poly.pdbx_strand_id
1 'polypeptide(L)'
;MRYLNPDIDLAASDPPVGFNYLGRLGSSAGELPDAGWQVCQDGWSLTGAAAAIPMPLPHTVELNAGTLDTEAGPQLNAHWTWAPSVLDHTQVSRLSRLWFEALRGICAHVRAGAAD
;
A
#
# COMPACT_ATOMS: atom_id res chain seq x y z
N MET A 1 -13.58 11.44 4.27
CA MET A 1 -13.07 12.70 4.84
C MET A 1 -13.24 13.81 3.80
N ARG A 2 -14.32 14.58 3.95
CA ARG A 2 -14.80 15.65 3.04
C ARG A 2 -15.35 16.84 3.88
N TYR A 3 -14.98 16.88 5.17
CA TYR A 3 -15.67 17.64 6.22
C TYR A 3 -14.72 18.42 7.14
N LEU A 4 -13.69 19.07 6.59
CA LEU A 4 -12.83 19.92 7.44
C LEU A 4 -12.61 21.35 6.96
N ASN A 5 -13.20 21.74 5.82
CA ASN A 5 -13.22 23.13 5.43
C ASN A 5 -14.44 23.43 4.53
N PRO A 6 -15.49 24.09 5.05
CA PRO A 6 -16.68 24.46 4.26
C PRO A 6 -16.41 25.60 3.27
N ASP A 7 -15.28 26.31 3.41
CA ASP A 7 -14.92 27.45 2.55
C ASP A 7 -14.07 27.04 1.33
N ILE A 8 -13.71 25.75 1.22
CA ILE A 8 -13.00 25.22 0.05
C ILE A 8 -13.96 24.38 -0.79
N ASP A 9 -14.32 24.90 -1.96
CA ASP A 9 -14.93 24.11 -3.02
C ASP A 9 -13.87 23.18 -3.62
N LEU A 10 -13.77 21.97 -3.07
CA LEU A 10 -12.96 20.92 -3.65
C LEU A 10 -13.71 20.35 -4.85
N ALA A 11 -13.23 20.68 -6.06
CA ALA A 11 -13.69 20.04 -7.28
C ALA A 11 -13.73 18.51 -7.08
N ALA A 12 -14.76 17.86 -7.63
CA ALA A 12 -14.85 16.41 -7.62
C ALA A 12 -13.60 15.84 -8.31
N SER A 13 -12.67 15.33 -7.50
CA SER A 13 -11.47 14.66 -7.98
C SER A 13 -11.80 13.17 -8.11
N ASP A 14 -11.53 12.63 -9.29
CA ASP A 14 -11.49 11.19 -9.54
C ASP A 14 -10.01 10.77 -9.58
N PRO A 15 -9.37 10.51 -8.42
CA PRO A 15 -7.95 10.27 -8.38
C PRO A 15 -7.64 8.94 -9.09
N PRO A 16 -6.69 8.91 -10.04
CA PRO A 16 -6.40 7.71 -10.82
C PRO A 16 -5.69 6.62 -10.01
N VAL A 17 -5.18 6.95 -8.81
CA VAL A 17 -4.41 6.03 -7.97
C VAL A 17 -5.03 5.93 -6.58
N GLY A 18 -5.47 4.72 -6.22
CA GLY A 18 -5.76 4.32 -4.86
C GLY A 18 -4.50 3.78 -4.18
N PHE A 19 -4.27 4.15 -2.92
CA PHE A 19 -3.15 3.64 -2.12
C PHE A 19 -3.62 3.28 -0.71
N ASN A 20 -3.18 2.13 -0.24
CA ASN A 20 -3.45 1.66 1.11
C ASN A 20 -2.23 0.94 1.69
N TYR A 21 -1.86 1.26 2.93
CA TYR A 21 -0.82 0.57 3.67
C TYR A 21 -1.45 -0.22 4.82
N LEU A 22 -1.37 -1.53 4.74
CA LEU A 22 -2.00 -2.49 5.65
C LEU A 22 -1.25 -2.65 6.98
N GLY A 23 -0.14 -1.94 7.18
CA GLY A 23 0.70 -2.09 8.36
C GLY A 23 1.63 -3.29 8.28
N ARG A 24 1.99 -3.83 9.45
CA ARG A 24 2.94 -4.94 9.61
C ARG A 24 2.18 -6.20 10.00
N LEU A 25 2.29 -7.23 9.16
CA LEU A 25 1.61 -8.51 9.28
C LEU A 25 2.60 -9.56 9.79
N GLY A 26 2.17 -10.44 10.70
CA GLY A 26 3.02 -11.52 11.24
C GLY A 26 3.67 -11.21 12.60
N SER A 27 3.57 -9.98 13.11
CA SER A 27 4.10 -9.62 14.43
C SER A 27 3.21 -10.13 15.57
N SER A 28 3.34 -11.40 15.94
CA SER A 28 2.97 -11.88 17.27
C SER A 28 4.18 -11.76 18.20
N ALA A 29 4.46 -10.57 18.71
CA ALA A 29 5.47 -10.39 19.75
C ALA A 29 5.10 -9.22 20.67
N GLY A 30 4.58 -9.57 21.85
CA GLY A 30 4.47 -8.68 23.00
C GLY A 30 3.04 -8.29 23.33
N GLU A 31 2.52 -8.90 24.39
CA GLU A 31 1.25 -8.62 25.05
C GLU A 31 0.96 -7.11 25.21
N LEU A 32 -0.18 -6.67 24.67
CA LEU A 32 -1.15 -5.95 25.49
C LEU A 32 -2.53 -6.57 25.18
N PRO A 33 -3.16 -7.29 26.12
CA PRO A 33 -4.53 -7.77 25.97
C PRO A 33 -5.49 -6.61 26.26
N ASP A 34 -5.54 -5.61 25.38
CA ASP A 34 -6.68 -4.68 25.33
C ASP A 34 -6.87 -4.13 23.91
N ALA A 35 -7.61 -4.92 23.11
CA ALA A 35 -8.54 -4.52 22.05
C ALA A 35 -8.13 -3.41 21.05
N GLY A 36 -7.18 -3.70 20.17
CA GLY A 36 -7.02 -3.01 18.89
C GLY A 36 -7.32 -3.94 17.70
N TRP A 37 -7.87 -3.40 16.60
CA TRP A 37 -7.96 -4.14 15.34
C TRP A 37 -6.55 -4.58 14.91
N GLN A 38 -6.34 -5.88 14.74
CA GLN A 38 -5.07 -6.48 14.29
C GLN A 38 -5.26 -7.13 12.92
N VAL A 39 -4.25 -7.01 12.06
CA VAL A 39 -4.30 -7.67 10.76
C VAL A 39 -3.87 -9.12 10.92
N CYS A 40 -4.75 -10.04 10.52
CA CYS A 40 -4.51 -11.47 10.59
C CYS A 40 -3.24 -11.86 9.81
N GLN A 41 -2.54 -12.91 10.28
CA GLN A 41 -1.36 -13.43 9.57
C GLN A 41 -1.69 -13.88 8.13
N ASP A 42 -2.87 -14.45 7.91
CA ASP A 42 -3.38 -14.79 6.57
C ASP A 42 -3.90 -13.59 5.77
N GLY A 43 -3.87 -12.39 6.37
CA GLY A 43 -4.43 -11.17 5.79
C GLY A 43 -3.82 -10.80 4.45
N TRP A 44 -2.54 -11.13 4.22
CA TRP A 44 -1.90 -10.92 2.92
C TRP A 44 -2.46 -11.86 1.85
N SER A 45 -2.54 -13.17 2.11
CA SER A 45 -3.15 -14.15 1.21
C SER A 45 -4.61 -13.79 0.90
N LEU A 46 -5.35 -13.30 1.90
CA LEU A 46 -6.74 -12.86 1.73
C LEU A 46 -6.84 -11.59 0.87
N THR A 47 -5.91 -10.63 1.00
CA THR A 47 -5.90 -9.43 0.13
C THR A 47 -5.62 -9.79 -1.33
N GLY A 48 -4.76 -10.78 -1.57
CA GLY A 48 -4.53 -11.34 -2.90
C GLY A 48 -5.80 -11.97 -3.48
N ALA A 49 -6.47 -12.81 -2.70
CA ALA A 49 -7.71 -13.47 -3.11
C ALA A 49 -8.88 -12.47 -3.34
N ALA A 50 -9.02 -11.46 -2.49
CA ALA A 50 -10.07 -10.44 -2.62
C ALA A 50 -9.89 -9.60 -3.89
N ALA A 51 -8.66 -9.21 -4.22
CA ALA A 51 -8.37 -8.47 -5.46
C ALA A 51 -8.52 -9.31 -6.74
N ALA A 52 -8.59 -10.64 -6.64
CA ALA A 52 -8.88 -11.51 -7.78
C ALA A 52 -10.39 -11.61 -8.11
N ILE A 53 -11.27 -11.11 -7.23
CA ILE A 53 -12.71 -11.07 -7.47
C ILE A 53 -13.01 -9.94 -8.45
N PRO A 54 -13.68 -10.19 -9.60
CA PRO A 54 -14.03 -9.14 -10.54
C PRO A 54 -15.03 -8.16 -9.91
N MET A 55 -14.53 -7.01 -9.48
CA MET A 55 -15.30 -5.89 -8.95
C MET A 55 -14.92 -4.60 -9.70
N PRO A 56 -15.83 -3.62 -9.83
CA PRO A 56 -15.49 -2.33 -10.40
C PRO A 56 -14.32 -1.72 -9.63
N LEU A 57 -13.26 -1.34 -10.34
CA LEU A 57 -12.14 -0.64 -9.74
C LEU A 57 -12.56 0.80 -9.45
N PRO A 58 -12.43 1.29 -8.21
CA PRO A 58 -12.76 2.67 -7.87
C PRO A 58 -11.67 3.65 -8.36
N HIS A 59 -10.50 3.15 -8.74
CA HIS A 59 -9.37 3.91 -9.28
C HIS A 59 -8.78 3.21 -10.51
N THR A 60 -8.07 3.95 -11.37
CA THR A 60 -7.37 3.35 -12.53
C THR A 60 -6.30 2.35 -12.11
N VAL A 61 -5.59 2.66 -11.02
CA VAL A 61 -4.60 1.80 -10.36
C VAL A 61 -4.87 1.79 -8.87
N GLU A 62 -4.71 0.64 -8.25
CA GLU A 62 -4.67 0.49 -6.81
C GLU A 62 -3.36 -0.17 -6.38
N LEU A 63 -2.74 0.39 -5.34
CA LEU A 63 -1.60 -0.18 -4.65
C LEU A 63 -1.97 -0.49 -3.20
N ASN A 64 -2.02 -1.76 -2.85
CA ASN A 64 -2.06 -2.22 -1.46
C ASN A 64 -0.65 -2.66 -1.05
N ALA A 65 -0.10 -2.06 0.00
CA ALA A 65 1.22 -2.39 0.51
C ALA A 65 1.15 -2.89 1.96
N GLY A 66 2.06 -3.77 2.35
CA GLY A 66 2.15 -4.28 3.72
C GLY A 66 3.54 -4.81 4.01
N THR A 67 3.97 -4.73 5.27
CA THR A 67 5.23 -5.33 5.71
C THR A 67 4.96 -6.72 6.27
N LEU A 68 5.54 -7.76 5.68
CA LEU A 68 5.43 -9.13 6.17
C LEU A 68 6.67 -9.46 7.00
N ASP A 69 6.46 -9.93 8.23
CA ASP A 69 7.54 -10.53 8.99
C ASP A 69 7.85 -11.93 8.45
N THR A 70 9.08 -12.11 7.99
CA THR A 70 9.60 -13.38 7.47
C THR A 70 10.82 -13.82 8.29
N GLU A 71 11.26 -15.07 8.13
CA GLU A 71 12.50 -15.53 8.76
C GLU A 71 13.73 -14.71 8.33
N ALA A 72 13.70 -14.13 7.12
CA ALA A 72 14.75 -13.23 6.62
C ALA A 72 14.61 -11.78 7.12
N GLY A 73 13.62 -11.51 7.98
CA GLY A 73 13.27 -10.18 8.48
C GLY A 73 12.01 -9.58 7.83
N PRO A 74 11.68 -8.32 8.16
CA PRO A 74 10.52 -7.63 7.60
C PRO A 74 10.70 -7.34 6.11
N GLN A 75 9.74 -7.74 5.29
CA GLN A 75 9.72 -7.52 3.83
C GLN A 75 8.51 -6.67 3.42
N LEU A 76 8.76 -5.56 2.72
CA LEU A 76 7.71 -4.77 2.11
C LEU A 76 7.15 -5.48 0.88
N ASN A 77 5.88 -5.81 0.92
CA ASN A 77 5.13 -6.41 -0.17
C ASN A 77 4.13 -5.40 -0.74
N ALA A 78 3.92 -5.48 -2.04
CA ALA A 78 3.04 -4.59 -2.79
C ALA A 78 2.19 -5.39 -3.77
N HIS A 79 0.88 -5.17 -3.72
CA HIS A 79 -0.08 -5.73 -4.64
C HIS A 79 -0.67 -4.60 -5.51
N TRP A 80 -0.56 -4.77 -6.81
CA TRP A 80 -1.04 -3.84 -7.82
C TRP A 80 -2.27 -4.42 -8.52
N THR A 81 -3.35 -3.66 -8.53
CA THR A 81 -4.54 -3.93 -9.34
C THR A 81 -4.78 -2.74 -10.26
N TRP A 82 -5.20 -2.97 -11.50
CA TRP A 82 -5.36 -1.87 -12.47
C TRP A 82 -6.40 -2.19 -13.53
N ALA A 83 -6.91 -1.12 -14.16
CA ALA A 83 -7.82 -1.23 -15.30
C ALA A 83 -7.03 -1.58 -16.58
N PRO A 84 -7.18 -2.79 -17.15
CA PRO A 84 -6.39 -3.22 -18.32
C PRO A 84 -6.76 -2.45 -19.59
N SER A 85 -7.92 -1.78 -19.63
CA SER A 85 -8.31 -0.89 -20.72
C SER A 85 -7.55 0.43 -20.73
N VAL A 86 -6.88 0.79 -19.62
CA VAL A 86 -6.15 2.05 -19.45
C VAL A 86 -4.65 1.81 -19.35
N LEU A 87 -4.24 0.74 -18.64
CA LEU A 87 -2.84 0.41 -18.42
C LEU A 87 -2.52 -1.04 -18.78
N ASP A 88 -1.40 -1.22 -19.47
CA ASP A 88 -0.84 -2.52 -19.73
C ASP A 88 0.14 -2.97 -18.63
N HIS A 89 0.54 -4.24 -18.70
CA HIS A 89 1.46 -4.84 -17.74
C HIS A 89 2.85 -4.17 -17.74
N THR A 90 3.32 -3.66 -18.88
CA THR A 90 4.61 -2.98 -18.99
C THR A 90 4.61 -1.67 -18.21
N GLN A 91 3.52 -0.91 -18.33
CA GLN A 91 3.33 0.36 -17.62
C GLN A 91 3.28 0.14 -16.11
N VAL A 92 2.52 -0.85 -15.64
CA VAL A 92 2.42 -1.16 -14.21
C VAL A 92 3.73 -1.72 -13.66
N SER A 93 4.44 -2.56 -14.42
CA SER A 93 5.76 -3.05 -14.04
C SER A 93 6.78 -1.92 -13.91
N ARG A 94 6.75 -0.94 -14.82
CA ARG A 94 7.59 0.25 -14.73
C ARG A 94 7.23 1.08 -13.50
N LEU A 95 5.94 1.29 -13.23
CA LEU A 95 5.48 2.02 -12.05
C LEU A 95 5.94 1.35 -10.75
N SER A 96 5.77 0.03 -10.65
CA SER A 96 6.25 -0.78 -9.52
C SER A 96 7.75 -0.60 -9.29
N ARG A 97 8.57 -0.70 -10.35
CA ARG A 97 10.01 -0.48 -10.26
C ARG A 97 10.35 0.92 -9.74
N LEU A 98 9.76 1.97 -10.33
CA LEU A 98 10.00 3.36 -9.96
C LEU A 98 9.60 3.65 -8.51
N TRP A 99 8.49 3.06 -8.05
CA TRP A 99 8.04 3.18 -6.67
C TRP A 99 9.07 2.60 -5.69
N PHE A 100 9.56 1.38 -5.94
CA PHE A 100 10.61 0.79 -5.12
C PHE A 100 11.95 1.55 -5.19
N GLU A 101 12.30 2.12 -6.34
CA GLU A 101 13.47 3.00 -6.48
C GLU A 101 13.35 4.26 -5.62
N ALA A 102 12.18 4.91 -5.66
CA ALA A 102 11.90 6.07 -4.82
C ALA A 102 12.01 5.73 -3.33
N LEU A 103 11.42 4.62 -2.89
CA LEU A 103 11.53 4.16 -1.50
C LEU A 103 12.99 3.90 -1.08
N ARG A 104 13.79 3.23 -1.92
CA ARG A 104 15.22 3.05 -1.66
C ARG A 104 15.96 4.38 -1.57
N GLY A 105 15.63 5.34 -2.43
CA GLY A 105 16.17 6.70 -2.41
C GLY A 105 15.86 7.41 -1.09
N ILE A 106 14.62 7.36 -0.62
CA ILE A 106 14.21 7.92 0.68
C ILE A 106 14.99 7.27 1.81
N CYS A 107 15.08 5.94 1.85
CA CYS A 107 15.84 5.24 2.88
C CYS A 107 17.34 5.61 2.87
N ALA A 108 17.94 5.79 1.70
CA ALA A 108 19.32 6.22 1.58
C ALA A 108 19.50 7.66 2.10
N HIS A 109 18.60 8.57 1.74
CA HIS A 109 18.63 9.95 2.19
C HIS A 109 18.50 10.07 3.71
N VAL A 110 17.55 9.34 4.32
CA VAL A 110 17.37 9.31 5.78
C VAL A 110 18.62 8.76 6.49
N ARG A 111 19.24 7.69 5.98
CA ARG A 111 20.47 7.14 6.57
C ARG A 111 21.65 8.11 6.47
N ALA A 112 21.76 8.84 5.36
CA ALA A 112 22.80 9.84 5.19
C ALA A 112 22.61 11.02 6.15
N GLY A 113 21.39 11.55 6.27
CA GLY A 113 21.09 12.67 7.17
C GLY A 113 21.05 12.32 8.66
N ALA A 114 21.03 11.04 9.04
CA ALA A 114 21.15 10.59 10.42
C ALA A 114 22.61 10.45 10.89
N ALA A 115 23.58 10.59 9.98
CA ALA A 115 25.01 10.59 10.28
C ALA A 115 25.59 12.00 10.46
N ASP A 116 24.78 13.04 10.26
CA ASP A 116 25.06 14.46 10.55
C ASP A 116 24.43 14.87 11.90
#